data_AF-A0A7X9GKG1-F1
#
_entry.id   AF-A0A7X9GKG1-F1
#
_cell.length_a   1.000
_cell.length_b   1.000
_cell.length_c   1.000
_cell.angle_alpha   90.00
_cell.angle_beta   90.00
_cell.angle_gamma   90.00
#
_symmetry.space_group_name_H-M   'P 1'
#
loop_
_entity.id
_entity.type
_entity.pdbx_description
1 polymer ?
#
loop_
_entity_poly.entity_id
_entity_poly.type
_entity_poly.pdbx_seq_one_letter_code
_entity_poly.pdbx_strand_id
1 'polypeptide(L)' 'MVQLNQVELQNLRHLIASHETAYQKLNTYAQQATDPQVKRMFEQSAQDAKNTKQKLMSFLS' A
#
# COMPACT_ATOMS: atom_id res chain seq x y z
N MET A 1 8.14 19.44 9.05
CA MET A 1 8.69 18.12 9.41
C MET A 1 7.92 17.59 10.59
N VAL A 2 7.27 16.43 10.44
CA VAL A 2 6.62 15.78 11.58
C VAL A 2 7.71 15.29 12.53
N GLN A 3 7.73 15.77 13.76
CA GLN A 3 8.60 15.20 14.80
C GLN A 3 7.99 13.90 15.28
N LEU A 4 8.36 12.80 14.62
CA LEU A 4 7.97 11.46 15.03
C LEU A 4 8.89 10.98 16.15
N ASN A 5 8.31 10.45 17.22
CA ASN A 5 9.08 9.67 18.18
C ASN A 5 9.47 8.30 17.57
N GLN A 6 10.32 7.54 18.27
CA GLN A 6 10.83 6.27 17.76
C GLN A 6 9.74 5.23 17.47
N VAL A 7 8.70 5.17 18.32
CA VAL A 7 7.58 4.23 18.16
C VAL A 7 6.71 4.63 16.97
N GLU A 8 6.40 5.91 16.84
CA GLU A 8 5.64 6.45 15.70
C GLU A 8 6.38 6.23 14.38
N LEU A 9 7.70 6.42 14.35
CA LEU A 9 8.54 6.16 13.18
C LEU A 9 8.52 4.68 12.79
N GLN A 10 8.63 3.76 13.77
CA GLN A 10 8.55 2.33 13.48
C GLN A 10 7.16 1.93 12.98
N ASN A 11 6.10 2.45 13.59
CA ASN A 11 4.73 2.21 13.14
C ASN A 11 4.53 2.71 11.71
N LEU A 12 5.01 3.92 11.39
CA LEU A 12 4.91 4.48 10.05
C LEU A 12 5.63 3.61 9.01
N ARG A 13 6.85 3.15 9.32
CA ARG A 13 7.60 2.24 8.44
C ARG A 13 6.89 0.90 8.25
N HIS A 14 6.32 0.35 9.32
CA HIS A 14 5.56 -0.89 9.26
C HIS A 14 4.32 -0.75 8.37
N LEU A 15 3.58 0.35 8.50
CA LEU A 15 2.43 0.65 7.64
C LEU A 15 2.85 0.80 6.16
N ILE A 16 3.94 1.52 5.88
CA ILE A 16 4.49 1.65 4.51
C ILE A 16 4.81 0.28 3.91
N ALA A 17 5.52 -0.58 4.67
CA ALA A 17 5.89 -1.92 4.22
C ALA A 17 4.66 -2.83 4.01
N SER A 18 3.67 -2.74 4.90
CA SER A 18 2.40 -3.48 4.77
C SER A 18 1.66 -3.10 3.50
N HIS A 19 1.54 -1.81 3.19
CA HIS A 19 0.89 -1.34 1.97
C HIS A 19 1.67 -1.68 0.69
N GLU A 20 3.00 -1.69 0.73
CA GLU A 20 3.81 -2.20 -0.39
C GLU A 20 3.56 -3.69 -0.65
N THR A 21 3.53 -4.49 0.43
CA THR A 21 3.24 -5.94 0.33
C THR A 21 1.83 -6.17 -0.22
N ALA A 22 0.85 -5.41 0.25
CA ALA A 22 -0.52 -5.47 -0.24
C ALA A 22 -0.59 -5.11 -1.73
N TYR A 23 0.05 -4.01 -2.15
CA TYR A 23 0.12 -3.60 -3.56
C TYR A 23 0.65 -4.70 -4.47
N GLN A 24 1.78 -5.33 -4.09
CA GLN A 24 2.37 -6.41 -4.86
C GLN A 24 1.44 -7.63 -4.96
N LYS A 25 0.88 -8.08 -3.84
CA LYS A 25 -0.05 -9.22 -3.80
C LYS A 25 -1.29 -8.96 -4.65
N LEU A 26 -1.90 -7.78 -4.52
CA LEU A 26 -3.10 -7.41 -5.26
C LEU A 26 -2.83 -7.33 -6.76
N ASN A 27 -1.67 -6.82 -7.19
CA ASN A 27 -1.28 -6.90 -8.60
C ASN A 27 -1.09 -8.34 -9.08
N THR A 28 -0.46 -9.20 -8.27
CA THR A 28 -0.34 -10.63 -8.60
C THR A 28 -1.71 -11.28 -8.73
N TYR A 29 -2.64 -10.99 -7.83
CA TYR A 29 -4.01 -11.53 -7.88
C TYR A 29 -4.79 -10.99 -9.07
N ALA A 30 -4.65 -9.71 -9.42
CA ALA A 30 -5.25 -9.12 -10.62
C ALA A 30 -4.76 -9.82 -11.91
N GLN A 31 -3.48 -10.20 -11.97
CA GLN A 31 -2.91 -10.91 -13.11
C GLN A 31 -3.42 -12.35 -13.23
N GLN A 32 -3.70 -13.00 -12.10
CA GLN A 32 -4.19 -14.39 -12.04
C GLN A 32 -5.72 -14.49 -12.13
N ALA A 33 -6.45 -13.39 -11.86
CA ALA A 33 -7.90 -13.35 -11.92
C ALA A 33 -8.40 -13.44 -13.37
N THR A 34 -9.30 -14.40 -13.61
CA THR A 34 -9.96 -14.59 -14.91
C THR A 34 -11.27 -13.82 -15.01
N ASP A 35 -11.96 -13.61 -13.88
CA ASP A 35 -13.18 -12.81 -13.83
C ASP A 35 -12.86 -11.31 -13.97
N PRO A 36 -13.46 -10.60 -14.95
CA PRO A 36 -13.16 -9.18 -15.19
C PRO A 36 -13.51 -8.25 -14.03
N GLN A 37 -14.56 -8.54 -13.26
CA GLN A 37 -14.96 -7.72 -12.12
C GLN A 37 -14.00 -7.91 -10.95
N VAL A 38 -13.61 -9.15 -10.68
CA VAL A 38 -12.61 -9.49 -9.65
C VAL A 38 -11.25 -8.88 -10.00
N LYS A 39 -10.85 -8.96 -11.28
CA LYS A 39 -9.62 -8.34 -11.76
C LYS A 39 -9.60 -6.83 -11.51
N ARG A 40 -10.67 -6.11 -11.91
CA ARG A 40 -10.79 -4.67 -11.66
C ARG A 40 -10.77 -4.33 -10.17
N MET A 41 -11.42 -5.14 -9.33
CA MET A 41 -11.40 -4.96 -7.88
C MET A 41 -9.96 -5.03 -7.33
N PHE A 42 -9.18 -6.01 -7.77
CA PHE A 42 -7.78 -6.13 -7.36
C PHE A 42 -6.91 -4.98 -7.89
N GLU A 43 -7.08 -4.57 -9.15
CA GLU A 43 -6.36 -3.43 -9.75
C GLU A 43 -6.64 -2.12 -8.98
N GLN A 44 -7.92 -1.86 -8.68
CA GLN A 44 -8.32 -0.69 -7.89
C GLN A 44 -7.71 -0.74 -6.48
N SER A 45 -7.83 -1.89 -5.81
CA SER A 45 -7.29 -2.08 -4.46
C SER A 45 -5.77 -1.92 -4.43
N ALA A 46 -5.06 -2.40 -5.46
CA ALA A 46 -3.64 -2.20 -5.61
C ALA A 46 -3.31 -0.71 -5.71
N GLN A 47 -4.02 0.02 -6.57
CA GLN A 47 -3.81 1.46 -6.72
C GLN A 47 -4.05 2.23 -5.41
N ASP A 48 -5.08 1.87 -4.64
CA ASP A 48 -5.37 2.47 -3.34
C ASP A 48 -4.27 2.18 -2.30
N ALA A 49 -3.73 0.96 -2.29
CA ALA A 49 -2.59 0.61 -1.44
C ALA A 49 -1.34 1.44 -1.82
N LYS A 50 -1.08 1.62 -3.12
CA LYS A 50 0.03 2.46 -3.63
C LYS A 50 -0.13 3.93 -3.23
N ASN A 51 -1.33 4.49 -3.39
CA ASN A 51 -1.65 5.86 -3.00
C ASN A 51 -1.47 6.06 -1.49
N THR A 52 -1.95 5.12 -0.68
CA THR A 52 -1.80 5.15 0.78
C THR A 52 -0.32 5.08 1.17
N LYS A 53 0.46 4.19 0.55
CA LYS A 53 1.92 4.13 0.75
C LYS A 53 2.58 5.48 0.46
N GLN A 54 2.26 6.11 -0.68
CA GLN A 54 2.81 7.42 -1.05
C GLN A 54 2.46 8.51 -0.05
N LYS A 55 1.21 8.54 0.43
CA LYS A 55 0.80 9.46 1.49
C LYS A 55 1.58 9.20 2.78
N LEU A 56 1.77 7.94 3.17
CA LEU A 56 2.54 7.60 4.36
C LEU A 56 4.01 8.03 4.25
N MET A 57 4.63 7.83 3.08
CA MET A 57 6.01 8.30 2.83
C MET A 57 6.16 9.82 2.94
N SER A 58 5.11 10.60 2.64
CA SER A 58 5.16 12.07 2.79
C SER A 58 5.35 12.53 4.24
N PHE A 59 4.99 11.70 5.24
CA PHE A 59 5.25 12.01 6.65
C PHE A 59 6.70 11.75 7.07
N LEU A 60 7.51 11.11 6.22
CA LEU A 60 8.95 10.94 6.43
C LEU A 60 9.79 12.09 5.84
N SER A 61 9.14 13.04 5.15
CA SER A 61 9.77 14.18 4.46
C SER A 61 9.70 15.48 5.25
#